data_AF-A0A8J6BCX9-F1
#
_entry.id   AF-A0A8J6BCX9-F1
#
_cell.length_a   1.000
_cell.length_b   1.000
_cell.length_c   1.000
_cell.angle_alpha   90.00
_cell.angle_beta   90.00
_cell.angle_gamma   90.00
#
_symmetry.space_group_name_H-M   'P 1'
#
loop_
_entity.id
_entity.type
_entity.pdbx_description
1 polymer ?
#
loop_
_entity_poly.entity_id
_entity_poly.type
_entity_poly.pdbx_seq_one_letter_code
_entity_poly.pdbx_strand_id
1 'polypeptide(L)'
;SFIGVVCDAVDYQTWIQMNFGYFIKYSTTEDLIVFNKNLTMNALTPNITADLVTRTDVLQNETLLISYLSKVGLENITDFLTALTSTAAKENLSQYQVDTVKETLLAVQLQQLQSSFSAYTTRDWKVLFEIDLTVLINYFTETLLQLLPTTISCESYQAIVKGFSLASGTIDDNTGRDIYNFFIKRYMTQHSTSTG
;
A
#
# COMPACT_ATOMS: atom_id res chain seq x y z
N SER A 1 -16.55 -7.98 30.20
CA SER A 1 -15.29 -8.47 29.61
C SER A 1 -14.32 -7.31 29.64
N PHE A 2 -13.24 -7.39 30.44
CA PHE A 2 -12.25 -6.33 30.54
C PHE A 2 -11.49 -6.25 29.21
N ILE A 3 -11.76 -5.20 28.44
CA ILE A 3 -10.96 -4.81 27.28
C ILE A 3 -9.64 -4.33 27.89
N GLY A 4 -8.62 -5.20 27.89
CA GLY A 4 -7.34 -4.97 28.56
C GLY A 4 -6.56 -3.84 27.91
N VAL A 5 -6.95 -2.59 28.20
CA VAL A 5 -6.19 -1.38 27.97
C VAL A 5 -6.08 -0.69 29.32
N VAL A 6 -4.89 -0.70 29.91
CA VAL A 6 -4.61 0.17 31.06
C VAL A 6 -4.47 1.58 30.52
N CYS A 7 -5.18 2.54 31.13
CA CYS A 7 -5.16 3.97 30.75
C CYS A 7 -5.53 4.20 29.27
N ASP A 8 -6.80 3.92 28.96
CA ASP A 8 -7.38 4.01 27.62
C ASP A 8 -7.26 5.41 26.99
N ALA A 9 -7.14 5.46 25.67
CA ALA A 9 -7.02 6.70 24.90
C ALA A 9 -7.74 6.59 23.55
N VAL A 10 -8.13 7.73 22.99
CA VAL A 10 -8.95 7.82 21.77
C VAL A 10 -8.23 7.35 20.50
N ASP A 11 -6.90 7.41 20.47
CA ASP A 11 -6.09 6.97 19.33
C ASP A 11 -4.71 6.46 19.79
N TYR A 12 -4.00 5.78 18.87
CA TYR A 12 -2.69 5.17 19.13
C TYR A 12 -1.63 6.17 19.57
N GLN A 13 -1.51 7.31 18.88
CA GLN A 13 -0.46 8.28 19.19
C GLN A 13 -0.67 8.86 20.58
N THR A 14 -1.92 9.15 20.92
CA THR A 14 -2.31 9.57 22.26
C THR A 14 -2.04 8.48 23.30
N TRP A 15 -2.37 7.22 23.01
CA TRP A 15 -2.11 6.09 23.92
C TRP A 15 -0.62 5.90 24.20
N ILE A 16 0.22 5.93 23.15
CA ILE A 16 1.68 5.81 23.27
C ILE A 16 2.25 6.95 24.09
N GLN A 17 1.85 8.19 23.76
CA GLN A 17 2.35 9.36 24.45
C GLN A 17 1.96 9.37 25.94
N MET A 18 0.73 8.97 26.28
CA MET A 18 0.25 8.94 27.66
C MET A 18 0.86 7.82 28.50
N ASN A 19 1.09 6.64 27.91
CA ASN A 19 1.53 5.46 28.67
C ASN A 19 3.05 5.25 28.67
N PHE A 20 3.72 5.60 27.58
CA PHE A 20 5.16 5.37 27.41
C PHE A 20 5.94 6.67 27.33
N GLY A 21 5.39 7.69 26.64
CA GLY A 21 6.07 8.94 26.36
C GLY A 21 7.48 8.68 25.80
N TYR A 22 8.49 9.24 26.47
CA TYR A 22 9.90 9.06 26.07
C TYR A 22 10.40 7.60 26.11
N PHE A 23 9.79 6.74 26.94
CA PHE A 23 10.26 5.38 27.16
C PHE A 23 9.80 4.40 26.08
N ILE A 24 8.96 4.83 25.12
CA ILE A 24 8.47 3.95 24.05
C ILE A 24 9.59 3.32 23.23
N LYS A 25 10.74 4.00 23.12
CA LYS A 25 11.93 3.49 22.45
C LYS A 25 12.52 2.20 23.06
N TYR A 26 12.08 1.81 24.26
CA TYR A 26 12.51 0.58 24.94
C TYR A 26 11.49 -0.57 24.81
N SER A 27 10.29 -0.33 24.27
CA SER A 27 9.31 -1.40 24.04
C SER A 27 9.51 -2.06 22.67
N THR A 28 9.13 -3.32 22.56
CA THR A 28 9.01 -4.04 21.30
C THR A 28 7.59 -3.96 20.73
N THR A 29 7.41 -4.26 19.44
CA THR A 29 6.08 -4.36 18.84
C THR A 29 5.24 -5.47 19.50
N GLU A 30 5.88 -6.57 19.95
CA GLU A 30 5.27 -7.62 20.76
C GLU A 30 4.74 -7.09 22.10
N ASP A 31 5.55 -6.32 22.81
CA ASP A 31 5.12 -5.68 24.06
C ASP A 31 3.87 -4.82 23.83
N LEU A 32 3.90 -3.97 22.80
CA LEU A 32 2.78 -3.09 22.48
C LEU A 32 1.50 -3.87 22.16
N ILE A 33 1.58 -4.93 21.36
CA ILE A 33 0.43 -5.79 21.03
C ILE A 33 -0.13 -6.49 22.26
N VAL A 34 0.73 -6.91 23.20
CA VAL A 34 0.30 -7.50 24.47
C VAL A 34 -0.40 -6.45 25.35
N PHE A 35 0.13 -5.23 25.40
CA PHE A 35 -0.38 -4.14 26.23
C PHE A 35 -1.66 -3.51 25.72
N ASN A 36 -1.88 -3.50 24.40
CA ASN A 36 -3.08 -2.95 23.79
C ASN A 36 -3.53 -3.80 22.60
N LYS A 37 -4.47 -4.70 22.87
CA LYS A 37 -5.07 -5.56 21.85
C LYS A 37 -5.88 -4.79 20.81
N ASN A 38 -6.24 -3.52 21.04
CA ASN A 38 -6.91 -2.70 20.04
C ASN A 38 -5.94 -2.20 18.94
N LEU A 39 -4.62 -2.32 19.15
CA LEU A 39 -3.60 -2.05 18.10
C LEU A 39 -3.85 -2.88 16.85
N THR A 40 -4.30 -4.13 17.02
CA THR A 40 -4.58 -5.03 15.89
C THR A 40 -5.87 -4.66 15.16
N MET A 41 -6.75 -3.84 15.75
CA MET A 41 -8.05 -3.52 15.19
C MET A 41 -8.05 -2.21 14.37
N ASN A 42 -7.47 -1.11 14.88
CA ASN A 42 -7.75 0.22 14.33
C ASN A 42 -6.56 1.19 14.15
N ALA A 43 -5.33 0.88 14.58
CA ALA A 43 -4.25 1.86 14.53
C ALA A 43 -2.85 1.24 14.38
N LEU A 44 -2.60 0.62 13.23
CA LEU A 44 -1.25 0.21 12.86
C LEU A 44 -0.53 1.41 12.24
N THR A 45 0.57 1.82 12.86
CA THR A 45 1.48 2.81 12.27
C THR A 45 2.35 2.16 11.21
N PRO A 46 2.91 2.94 10.26
CA PRO A 46 3.90 2.44 9.30
C PRO A 46 4.99 1.54 9.90
N ASN A 47 5.57 1.94 11.03
CA ASN A 47 6.62 1.19 11.72
C ASN A 47 6.11 -0.13 12.31
N ILE A 48 4.96 -0.10 13.01
CA ILE A 48 4.37 -1.32 13.57
C ILE A 48 4.00 -2.29 12.45
N THR A 49 3.39 -1.80 11.37
CA THR A 49 3.05 -2.66 10.23
C THR A 49 4.30 -3.28 9.62
N ALA A 50 5.36 -2.49 9.41
CA ALA A 50 6.63 -2.99 8.88
C ALA A 50 7.24 -4.10 9.77
N ASP A 51 7.25 -3.90 11.09
CA ASP A 51 7.69 -4.92 12.04
C ASP A 51 6.85 -6.19 12.00
N LEU A 52 5.53 -6.08 11.78
CA LEU A 52 4.65 -7.24 11.72
C LEU A 52 4.81 -8.02 10.43
N VAL A 53 4.79 -7.35 9.28
CA VAL A 53 4.81 -8.01 7.96
C VAL A 53 6.17 -8.62 7.60
N THR A 54 7.21 -8.32 8.36
CA THR A 54 8.55 -8.89 8.21
C THR A 54 8.76 -10.16 9.05
N ARG A 55 7.81 -10.51 9.93
CA ARG A 55 7.89 -11.74 10.73
C ARG A 55 7.65 -12.96 9.85
N THR A 56 8.37 -14.05 10.16
CA THR A 56 8.32 -15.29 9.37
C THR A 56 6.92 -15.92 9.35
N ASP A 57 6.21 -15.91 10.47
CA ASP A 57 4.85 -16.45 10.58
C ASP A 57 3.83 -15.64 9.76
N VAL A 58 4.04 -14.32 9.63
CA VAL A 58 3.20 -13.45 8.80
C VAL A 58 3.54 -13.61 7.32
N LEU A 59 4.83 -13.63 6.95
CA LEU A 59 5.27 -13.83 5.56
C LEU A 59 4.83 -15.17 4.97
N GLN A 60 4.66 -16.20 5.81
CA GLN A 60 4.18 -17.52 5.39
C GLN A 60 2.65 -17.64 5.41
N ASN A 61 1.93 -16.60 5.83
CA ASN A 61 0.48 -16.60 5.93
C ASN A 61 -0.10 -15.41 5.16
N GLU A 62 -0.44 -15.65 3.90
CA GLU A 62 -0.97 -14.63 2.98
C GLU A 62 -2.20 -13.90 3.55
N THR A 63 -3.12 -14.62 4.22
CA THR A 63 -4.30 -14.00 4.84
C THR A 63 -3.92 -13.01 5.93
N LEU A 64 -2.93 -13.37 6.76
CA LEU A 64 -2.44 -12.51 7.83
C LEU A 64 -1.66 -11.31 7.27
N LEU A 65 -0.81 -11.54 6.27
CA LEU A 65 -0.08 -10.49 5.55
C LEU A 65 -1.04 -9.46 4.95
N ILE A 66 -2.05 -9.92 4.21
CA ILE A 66 -3.11 -9.07 3.65
C ILE A 66 -3.83 -8.29 4.75
N SER A 67 -4.15 -8.94 5.87
CA SER A 67 -4.86 -8.28 6.97
C SER A 67 -4.10 -7.08 7.53
N TYR A 68 -2.77 -7.18 7.66
CA TYR A 68 -1.92 -6.08 8.13
C TYR A 68 -1.73 -5.01 7.05
N LEU A 69 -1.43 -5.40 5.81
CA LEU A 69 -1.22 -4.46 4.70
C LEU A 69 -2.50 -3.68 4.34
N SER A 70 -3.68 -4.27 4.54
CA SER A 70 -4.99 -3.62 4.33
C SER A 70 -5.25 -2.42 5.24
N LYS A 71 -4.43 -2.23 6.27
CA LYS A 71 -4.50 -1.12 7.22
C LYS A 71 -3.53 0.01 6.90
N VAL A 72 -2.63 -0.17 5.93
CA VAL A 72 -1.76 0.90 5.45
C VAL A 72 -2.62 1.86 4.63
N GLY A 73 -2.81 3.08 5.11
CA GLY A 73 -3.46 4.13 4.33
C GLY A 73 -2.60 4.57 3.13
N LEU A 74 -3.23 5.04 2.05
CA LEU A 74 -2.52 5.50 0.85
C LEU A 74 -1.48 6.58 1.18
N GLU A 75 -1.85 7.53 2.04
CA GLU A 75 -1.01 8.62 2.50
C GLU A 75 0.23 8.15 3.29
N ASN A 76 0.19 6.92 3.80
CA ASN A 76 1.23 6.31 4.63
C ASN A 76 2.12 5.33 3.87
N ILE A 77 1.88 5.08 2.57
CA ILE A 77 2.64 4.10 1.79
C ILE A 77 4.14 4.41 1.79
N THR A 78 4.52 5.66 1.56
CA THR A 78 5.95 6.05 1.51
C THR A 78 6.64 5.83 2.86
N ASP A 79 5.99 6.22 3.96
CA ASP A 79 6.53 6.02 5.30
C ASP A 79 6.62 4.53 5.64
N PHE A 80 5.60 3.75 5.25
CA PHE A 80 5.59 2.30 5.43
C PHE A 80 6.71 1.63 4.66
N LEU A 81 6.94 1.98 3.39
CA LEU A 81 8.01 1.38 2.59
C LEU A 81 9.40 1.77 3.11
N THR A 82 9.55 2.96 3.68
CA THR A 82 10.78 3.39 4.36
C THR A 82 11.04 2.55 5.62
N ALA A 83 10.00 2.35 6.43
CA ALA A 83 10.07 1.50 7.62
C ALA A 83 10.35 0.03 7.23
N LEU A 84 9.65 -0.51 6.22
CA LEU A 84 9.82 -1.85 5.68
C LEU A 84 11.26 -2.08 5.24
N THR A 85 11.87 -1.14 4.53
CA THR A 85 13.26 -1.26 4.07
C THR A 85 14.22 -1.35 5.26
N SER A 86 13.99 -0.55 6.29
CA SER A 86 14.83 -0.52 7.49
C SER A 86 14.68 -1.81 8.30
N THR A 87 13.44 -2.26 8.54
CA THR A 87 13.14 -3.49 9.28
C THR A 87 13.62 -4.72 8.49
N ALA A 88 13.41 -4.76 7.18
CA ALA A 88 13.86 -5.88 6.34
C ALA A 88 15.38 -6.08 6.36
N ALA A 89 16.15 -4.98 6.37
CA ALA A 89 17.60 -5.05 6.51
C ALA A 89 18.00 -5.61 7.89
N LYS A 90 17.33 -5.17 8.96
CA LYS A 90 17.58 -5.66 10.32
C LYS A 90 17.27 -7.15 10.47
N GLU A 91 16.15 -7.60 9.90
CA GLU A 91 15.68 -8.98 9.97
C GLU A 91 16.30 -9.89 8.88
N ASN A 92 17.23 -9.37 8.06
CA ASN A 92 17.93 -10.07 6.98
C ASN A 92 16.99 -10.75 5.96
N LEU A 93 15.89 -10.07 5.59
CA LEU A 93 14.98 -10.57 4.57
C LEU A 93 15.64 -10.61 3.19
N SER A 94 15.30 -11.65 2.42
CA SER A 94 15.66 -11.71 1.01
C SER A 94 14.90 -10.66 0.19
N GLN A 95 15.48 -10.25 -0.94
CA GLN A 95 14.82 -9.34 -1.87
C GLN A 95 13.44 -9.87 -2.30
N TYR A 96 13.32 -11.18 -2.54
CA TYR A 96 12.06 -11.83 -2.88
C TYR A 96 10.97 -11.63 -1.82
N GLN A 97 11.31 -11.70 -0.54
CA GLN A 97 10.34 -11.48 0.55
C GLN A 97 9.91 -10.00 0.61
N VAL A 98 10.84 -9.07 0.41
CA VAL A 98 10.52 -7.63 0.37
C VAL A 98 9.61 -7.32 -0.82
N ASP A 99 9.89 -7.90 -1.98
CA ASP A 99 9.07 -7.75 -3.18
C ASP A 99 7.66 -8.34 -2.96
N THR A 100 7.56 -9.51 -2.34
CA THR A 100 6.27 -10.13 -1.96
C THR A 100 5.41 -9.18 -1.12
N VAL A 101 6.00 -8.49 -0.14
CA VAL A 101 5.27 -7.51 0.69
C VAL A 101 4.79 -6.32 -0.13
N LYS A 102 5.61 -5.80 -1.05
CA LYS A 102 5.27 -4.65 -1.89
C LYS A 102 4.22 -4.98 -2.96
N GLU A 103 4.32 -6.14 -3.58
CA GLU A 103 3.33 -6.69 -4.50
C GLU A 103 1.98 -6.86 -3.80
N THR A 104 1.99 -7.48 -2.62
CA THR A 104 0.78 -7.67 -1.82
C THR A 104 0.18 -6.34 -1.39
N LEU A 105 1.00 -5.36 -0.99
CA LEU A 105 0.53 -4.03 -0.62
C LEU A 105 -0.20 -3.38 -1.81
N LEU A 106 0.43 -3.32 -2.99
CA LEU A 106 -0.18 -2.73 -4.17
C LEU A 106 -1.50 -3.43 -4.54
N ALA A 107 -1.51 -4.77 -4.50
CA ALA A 107 -2.69 -5.56 -4.82
C ALA A 107 -3.86 -5.24 -3.87
N VAL A 108 -3.61 -5.22 -2.56
CA VAL A 108 -4.62 -4.91 -1.55
C VAL A 108 -5.16 -3.49 -1.73
N GLN A 109 -4.30 -2.50 -1.96
CA GLN A 109 -4.73 -1.12 -2.18
C GLN A 109 -5.64 -1.01 -3.41
N LEU A 110 -5.22 -1.54 -4.56
CA LEU A 110 -6.04 -1.47 -5.78
C LEU A 110 -7.38 -2.19 -5.62
N GLN A 111 -7.40 -3.36 -4.97
CA GLN A 111 -8.63 -4.10 -4.71
C GLN A 111 -9.61 -3.32 -3.82
N GLN A 112 -9.12 -2.66 -2.77
CA GLN A 112 -9.95 -1.83 -1.89
C GLN A 112 -10.54 -0.63 -2.63
N LEU A 113 -9.77 0.00 -3.52
CA LEU A 113 -10.19 1.21 -4.24
C LEU A 113 -11.08 0.91 -5.44
N GLN A 114 -11.02 -0.29 -6.01
CA GLN A 114 -11.67 -0.65 -7.28
C GLN A 114 -13.16 -0.28 -7.32
N SER A 115 -13.88 -0.51 -6.21
CA SER A 115 -15.32 -0.21 -6.10
C SER A 115 -15.64 1.29 -6.17
N SER A 116 -14.68 2.16 -5.89
CA SER A 116 -14.83 3.62 -5.85
C SER A 116 -14.36 4.31 -7.12
N PHE A 117 -13.68 3.60 -8.03
CA PHE A 117 -13.11 4.19 -9.24
C PHE A 117 -14.11 4.90 -10.15
N SER A 118 -15.39 4.50 -10.15
CA SER A 118 -16.43 5.19 -10.90
C SER A 118 -16.74 6.61 -10.38
N ALA A 119 -16.38 6.90 -9.13
CA ALA A 119 -16.56 8.20 -8.50
C ALA A 119 -15.28 9.07 -8.53
N TYR A 120 -14.14 8.51 -8.97
CA TYR A 120 -12.87 9.23 -9.00
C TYR A 120 -12.89 10.36 -10.02
N THR A 121 -12.48 11.54 -9.57
CA THR A 121 -12.20 12.69 -10.42
C THR A 121 -10.79 12.61 -10.98
N THR A 122 -10.47 13.45 -11.98
CA THR A 122 -9.09 13.62 -12.47
C THR A 122 -8.11 13.95 -11.34
N ARG A 123 -8.54 14.68 -10.30
CA ARG A 123 -7.68 15.00 -9.16
C ARG A 123 -7.34 13.75 -8.35
N ASP A 124 -8.30 12.87 -8.14
CA ASP A 124 -8.12 11.64 -7.37
C ASP A 124 -7.15 10.70 -8.09
N TRP A 125 -7.28 10.55 -9.41
CA TRP A 125 -6.33 9.79 -10.23
C TRP A 125 -4.92 10.37 -10.18
N LYS A 126 -4.76 11.70 -10.19
CA LYS A 126 -3.45 12.35 -10.05
C LYS A 126 -2.82 12.05 -8.69
N VAL A 127 -3.58 12.19 -7.61
CA VAL A 127 -3.06 11.89 -6.26
C VAL A 127 -2.64 10.43 -6.17
N LEU A 128 -3.51 9.52 -6.61
CA LEU A 128 -3.24 8.08 -6.55
C LEU A 128 -1.98 7.68 -7.35
N PHE A 129 -1.85 8.12 -8.60
CA PHE A 129 -0.79 7.64 -9.50
C PHE A 129 0.47 8.50 -9.53
N GLU A 130 0.38 9.80 -9.23
CA GLU A 130 1.54 10.70 -9.24
C GLU A 130 2.14 10.90 -7.84
N ILE A 131 1.43 10.51 -6.77
CA ILE A 131 1.90 10.65 -5.38
C ILE A 131 1.93 9.28 -4.68
N ASP A 132 0.76 8.67 -4.45
CA ASP A 132 0.64 7.56 -3.50
C ASP A 132 1.28 6.26 -4.01
N LEU A 133 1.06 5.91 -5.29
CA LEU A 133 1.54 4.66 -5.89
C LEU A 133 2.85 4.78 -6.66
N THR A 134 3.44 5.97 -6.76
CA THR A 134 4.66 6.22 -7.57
C THR A 134 5.81 5.29 -7.20
N VAL A 135 5.93 4.93 -5.92
CA VAL A 135 6.97 4.04 -5.37
C VAL A 135 6.67 2.54 -5.55
N LEU A 136 5.48 2.20 -6.06
CA LEU A 136 5.02 0.83 -6.27
C LEU A 136 4.82 0.47 -7.76
N ILE A 137 5.13 1.37 -8.69
CA ILE A 137 4.85 1.16 -10.13
C ILE A 137 5.45 -0.15 -10.67
N ASN A 138 6.65 -0.54 -10.23
CA ASN A 138 7.32 -1.76 -10.70
C ASN A 138 6.65 -3.07 -10.26
N TYR A 139 5.64 -3.01 -9.39
CA TYR A 139 4.92 -4.17 -8.89
C TYR A 139 3.55 -4.35 -9.57
N PHE A 140 3.22 -3.52 -10.56
CA PHE A 140 2.01 -3.71 -11.36
C PHE A 140 2.13 -4.97 -12.21
N THR A 141 1.18 -5.88 -12.05
CA THR A 141 1.02 -7.06 -12.90
C THR A 141 -0.13 -6.86 -13.89
N GLU A 142 -0.23 -7.73 -14.89
CA GLU A 142 -1.40 -7.79 -15.79
C GLU A 142 -2.73 -7.72 -15.03
N THR A 143 -2.89 -8.53 -13.98
CA THR A 143 -4.15 -8.61 -13.22
C THR A 143 -4.48 -7.29 -12.56
N LEU A 144 -3.49 -6.62 -11.97
CA LEU A 144 -3.67 -5.32 -11.32
C LEU A 144 -3.98 -4.20 -12.32
N LEU A 145 -3.34 -4.22 -13.48
CA LEU A 145 -3.61 -3.26 -14.56
C LEU A 145 -5.01 -3.41 -15.15
N GLN A 146 -5.56 -4.63 -15.15
CA GLN A 146 -6.92 -4.88 -15.60
C GLN A 146 -7.99 -4.35 -14.63
N LEU A 147 -7.65 -4.12 -13.35
CA LEU A 147 -8.56 -3.49 -12.37
C LEU A 147 -8.81 -2.01 -12.68
N LEU A 148 -7.90 -1.35 -13.38
CA LEU A 148 -8.04 0.06 -13.73
C LEU A 148 -9.17 0.24 -14.77
N PRO A 149 -10.09 1.20 -14.58
CA PRO A 149 -11.17 1.42 -15.52
C PRO A 149 -10.64 2.07 -16.79
N THR A 150 -11.24 1.70 -17.93
CA THR A 150 -11.01 2.39 -19.21
C THR A 150 -12.12 3.37 -19.54
N THR A 151 -13.25 3.33 -18.85
CA THR A 151 -14.40 4.21 -19.08
C THR A 151 -14.29 5.46 -18.19
N ILE A 152 -13.25 6.25 -18.43
CA ILE A 152 -12.87 7.45 -17.66
C ILE A 152 -12.62 8.64 -18.62
N SER A 153 -12.51 9.85 -18.08
CA SER A 153 -12.19 11.02 -18.92
C SER A 153 -10.79 10.95 -19.51
N CYS A 154 -10.55 11.68 -20.60
CA CYS A 154 -9.24 11.78 -21.23
C CYS A 154 -8.17 12.29 -20.25
N GLU A 155 -8.51 13.27 -19.42
CA GLU A 155 -7.60 13.84 -18.43
C GLU A 155 -7.28 12.86 -17.30
N SER A 156 -8.26 12.03 -16.90
CA SER A 156 -8.06 10.97 -15.90
C SER A 156 -7.13 9.89 -16.44
N TYR A 157 -7.34 9.45 -17.68
CA TYR A 157 -6.44 8.53 -18.37
C TYR A 157 -5.01 9.10 -18.48
N GLN A 158 -4.88 10.36 -18.90
CA GLN A 158 -3.58 11.04 -19.01
C GLN A 158 -2.87 11.16 -17.66
N ALA A 159 -3.60 11.37 -16.55
CA ALA A 159 -3.04 11.38 -15.21
C ALA A 159 -2.41 10.04 -14.84
N ILE A 160 -3.11 8.93 -15.12
CA ILE A 160 -2.60 7.57 -14.87
C ILE A 160 -1.33 7.30 -15.71
N VAL A 161 -1.38 7.58 -17.02
CA VAL A 161 -0.22 7.39 -17.91
C VAL A 161 0.98 8.25 -17.49
N LYS A 162 0.72 9.49 -17.04
CA LYS A 162 1.77 10.36 -16.50
C LYS A 162 2.38 9.77 -15.24
N GLY A 163 1.57 9.27 -14.30
CA GLY A 163 2.06 8.60 -13.09
C GLY A 163 2.98 7.41 -13.41
N PHE A 164 2.57 6.54 -14.34
CA PHE A 164 3.45 5.47 -14.83
C PHE A 164 4.75 6.01 -15.45
N SER A 165 4.68 7.11 -16.19
CA SER A 165 5.84 7.73 -16.84
C SER A 165 6.80 8.40 -15.85
N LEU A 166 6.35 8.82 -14.66
CA LEU A 166 7.23 9.35 -13.61
C LEU A 166 8.22 8.30 -13.10
N ALA A 167 7.85 7.01 -13.17
CA ALA A 167 8.73 5.89 -12.84
C ALA A 167 9.62 5.43 -14.02
N SER A 168 9.60 6.12 -15.17
CA SER A 168 10.31 5.69 -16.39
C SER A 168 11.83 5.49 -16.24
N GLY A 169 12.46 6.15 -15.27
CA GLY A 169 13.88 5.96 -14.97
C GLY A 169 14.21 4.67 -14.20
N THR A 170 13.21 4.02 -13.60
CA THR A 170 13.36 2.86 -12.73
C THR A 170 12.50 1.67 -13.14
N ILE A 171 11.57 1.87 -14.08
CA ILE A 171 10.67 0.82 -14.54
C ILE A 171 11.41 -0.24 -15.35
N ASP A 172 11.17 -1.50 -15.03
CA ASP A 172 11.72 -2.62 -15.81
C ASP A 172 10.92 -2.84 -17.10
N ASP A 173 11.58 -3.44 -18.09
CA ASP A 173 11.01 -3.64 -19.43
C ASP A 173 9.74 -4.50 -19.44
N ASN A 174 9.59 -5.44 -18.49
CA ASN A 174 8.41 -6.30 -18.42
C ASN A 174 7.22 -5.50 -17.89
N THR A 175 7.38 -4.79 -16.78
CA THR A 175 6.34 -3.93 -16.23
C THR A 175 5.92 -2.85 -17.23
N GLY A 176 6.89 -2.22 -17.92
CA GLY A 176 6.59 -1.25 -18.97
C GLY A 176 5.76 -1.83 -20.13
N ARG A 177 6.07 -3.06 -20.54
CA ARG A 177 5.33 -3.79 -21.58
C ARG A 177 3.91 -4.15 -21.12
N ASP A 178 3.77 -4.55 -19.87
CA ASP A 178 2.47 -4.91 -19.29
C ASP A 178 1.57 -3.68 -19.17
N ILE A 179 2.07 -2.56 -18.66
CA ILE A 179 1.34 -1.28 -18.62
C ILE A 179 0.84 -0.92 -20.03
N TYR A 180 1.71 -1.04 -21.03
CA TYR A 180 1.33 -0.76 -22.41
C TYR A 180 0.22 -1.70 -22.89
N ASN A 181 0.40 -3.00 -22.74
CA ASN A 181 -0.51 -4.01 -23.30
C ASN A 181 -1.88 -4.06 -22.61
N PHE A 182 -1.91 -3.96 -21.27
CA PHE A 182 -3.10 -4.26 -20.48
C PHE A 182 -3.87 -3.03 -20.02
N PHE A 183 -3.24 -1.85 -20.04
CA PHE A 183 -3.91 -0.58 -19.75
C PHE A 183 -3.96 0.36 -20.95
N ILE A 184 -2.81 0.84 -21.45
CA ILE A 184 -2.76 1.87 -22.50
C ILE A 184 -3.44 1.39 -23.78
N LYS A 185 -3.04 0.24 -24.31
CA LYS A 185 -3.60 -0.33 -25.54
C LYS A 185 -5.10 -0.61 -25.40
N ARG A 186 -5.54 -1.09 -24.24
CA ARG A 186 -6.96 -1.36 -23.94
C ARG A 186 -7.78 -0.06 -23.99
N TYR A 187 -7.34 0.99 -23.33
CA TYR A 187 -7.99 2.31 -23.36
C TYR A 187 -8.07 2.87 -24.79
N MET A 188 -6.93 2.88 -25.50
CA MET A 188 -6.84 3.46 -26.85
C MET A 188 -7.72 2.71 -27.85
N THR A 189 -7.77 1.38 -27.79
CA THR A 189 -8.61 0.56 -28.66
C THR A 189 -10.09 0.84 -28.44
N GLN A 190 -10.54 0.93 -27.18
CA GLN A 190 -11.93 1.22 -26.84
C GLN A 190 -12.39 2.60 -27.35
N HIS A 191 -11.51 3.60 -27.39
CA HIS A 191 -11.86 4.97 -27.75
C HIS A 191 -11.60 5.32 -29.22
N SER A 192 -10.82 4.50 -29.95
CA SER A 192 -10.60 4.68 -31.39
C SER A 192 -11.85 4.51 -32.26
N THR A 193 -12.91 3.87 -31.74
CA THR A 193 -14.16 3.61 -32.48
C THR A 193 -15.23 4.70 -32.32
N SER A 194 -14.97 5.76 -31.54
CA SER A 194 -15.96 6.84 -31.30
C SER A 194 -15.85 8.03 -32.26
N THR A 195 -15.03 7.93 -33.31
CA THR A 195 -14.82 8.99 -34.32
C THR A 195 -15.20 8.57 -35.75
N GLY A 196 -16.26 7.77 -35.89
CA GLY A 196 -16.90 7.45 -37.18
C GLY A 196 -18.17 8.25 -37.39
#